data_AF-A0AAE4ARR6-F1
#
_entry.id   AF-A0AAE4ARR6-F1
#
_cell.length_a   1.000
_cell.length_b   1.000
_cell.length_c   1.000
_cell.angle_alpha   90.00
_cell.angle_beta   90.00
_cell.angle_gamma   90.00
#
_symmetry.space_group_name_H-M   'P 1'
#
loop_
_entity.id
_entity.type
_entity.pdbx_description
1 polymer ?
#
loop_
_entity_poly.entity_id
_entity_poly.type
_entity_poly.pdbx_seq_one_letter_code
_entity_poly.pdbx_strand_id
1 'polypeptide(L)'
;MPRFPILLSSLAMLSTMSLFAQDPLPPARVTPQPASECEKLFSKISFDQLPGNLNAYIRDEWFLLTGGTPESYNSMTAGWGGTGILWGKQVAFVFVHTDRFTYQFMEQSDMFTMSFMDRDARPALANIFGRKSGRDTDKVTEAGVTPIATPEGGVTYQQARLVIVCKRIAKVPLTQDLITGDIGFKYGENSYHCQYVGQIIGIWKRNP
;
A
#
# COMPACT_ATOMS: atom_id res chain seq x y z
N MET A 1 -27.25 12.14 -55.73
CA MET A 1 -25.87 12.15 -56.28
C MET A 1 -25.33 13.56 -56.09
N PRO A 2 -24.10 13.82 -55.58
CA PRO A 2 -22.90 12.97 -55.41
C PRO A 2 -22.51 12.74 -53.91
N ARG A 3 -22.20 11.51 -53.48
CA ARG A 3 -20.87 10.86 -53.27
C ARG A 3 -20.00 11.44 -52.13
N PHE A 4 -19.97 10.71 -51.01
CA PHE A 4 -18.99 10.74 -49.91
C PHE A 4 -17.54 10.54 -50.40
N PRO A 5 -16.56 10.89 -49.54
CA PRO A 5 -15.81 9.78 -48.95
C PRO A 5 -15.81 9.82 -47.42
N ILE A 6 -16.09 8.64 -46.86
CA ILE A 6 -15.75 8.22 -45.52
C ILE A 6 -14.22 8.12 -45.46
N LEU A 7 -13.57 8.85 -44.55
CA LEU A 7 -12.21 8.52 -44.11
C LEU A 7 -12.30 7.86 -42.74
N LEU A 8 -12.24 6.53 -42.75
CA LEU A 8 -11.67 5.76 -41.66
C LEU A 8 -10.19 6.17 -41.54
N SER A 9 -9.79 6.65 -40.37
CA SER A 9 -8.44 6.41 -39.87
C SER A 9 -8.54 5.88 -38.44
N SER A 10 -9.00 4.64 -38.35
CA SER A 10 -8.55 3.73 -37.31
C SER A 10 -7.04 3.57 -37.43
N LEU A 11 -6.27 4.01 -36.42
CA LEU A 11 -5.16 3.24 -35.82
C LEU A 11 -4.38 4.11 -34.81
N ALA A 12 -4.23 3.54 -33.62
CA ALA A 12 -3.06 3.62 -32.76
C ALA A 12 -2.63 5.00 -32.19
N MET A 13 -3.21 5.34 -31.04
CA MET A 13 -2.36 5.59 -29.86
C MET A 13 -2.85 4.73 -28.69
N LEU A 14 -2.75 3.40 -28.87
CA LEU A 14 -2.25 2.58 -27.77
C LEU A 14 -0.80 3.04 -27.54
N SER A 15 -0.60 4.12 -26.77
CA SER A 15 0.72 4.49 -26.32
C SER A 15 1.12 3.49 -25.24
N THR A 16 1.74 2.42 -25.68
CA THR A 16 2.63 1.56 -24.88
C THR A 16 2.06 1.18 -23.52
N MET A 17 1.01 0.34 -23.50
CA MET A 17 1.02 -0.74 -22.51
C MET A 17 2.23 -1.59 -22.88
N SER A 18 3.39 -1.21 -22.33
CA SER A 18 4.58 -2.00 -22.50
C SER A 18 4.24 -3.40 -22.02
N LEU A 19 4.36 -4.35 -22.95
CA LEU A 19 4.39 -5.78 -22.76
C LEU A 19 5.61 -6.15 -21.87
N PHE A 20 5.68 -5.60 -20.67
CA PHE A 20 6.44 -6.22 -19.60
C PHE A 20 5.40 -7.00 -18.83
N ALA A 21 5.32 -8.30 -19.10
CA ALA A 21 4.95 -9.21 -18.03
C ALA A 21 5.83 -8.80 -16.85
N GLN A 22 5.25 -8.17 -15.84
CA GLN A 22 6.04 -7.81 -14.66
C GLN A 22 6.58 -9.14 -14.14
N ASP A 23 7.89 -9.21 -13.93
CA ASP A 23 8.51 -10.41 -13.39
C ASP A 23 7.71 -10.87 -12.17
N PRO A 24 7.49 -12.19 -12.01
CA PRO A 24 6.73 -12.70 -10.88
C PRO A 24 7.35 -12.18 -9.59
N LEU A 25 6.49 -11.75 -8.66
CA LEU A 25 6.96 -11.30 -7.35
C LEU A 25 7.81 -12.40 -6.68
N PRO A 26 8.94 -12.05 -6.04
CA PRO A 26 9.72 -13.04 -5.31
C PRO A 26 8.93 -13.58 -4.12
N PRO A 27 9.18 -14.82 -3.68
CA PRO A 27 8.54 -15.36 -2.49
C PRO A 27 8.89 -14.53 -1.24
N ALA A 28 8.04 -14.62 -0.23
CA ALA A 28 8.28 -14.01 1.07
C ALA A 28 9.62 -14.49 1.65
N ARG A 29 10.47 -13.52 2.06
CA ARG A 29 11.77 -13.83 2.70
C ARG A 29 11.59 -14.42 4.10
N VAL A 30 10.55 -13.97 4.80
CA VAL A 30 10.16 -14.46 6.13
C VAL A 30 8.70 -14.88 6.06
N THR A 31 8.43 -16.15 6.31
CA THR A 31 7.07 -16.70 6.39
C THR A 31 6.31 -16.05 7.54
N PRO A 32 5.14 -15.43 7.29
CA PRO A 32 4.31 -14.89 8.35
C PRO A 32 3.81 -15.98 9.30
N GLN A 33 3.66 -15.64 10.57
CA GLN A 33 2.87 -16.44 11.51
C GLN A 33 1.42 -16.59 10.99
N PRO A 34 0.74 -17.69 11.33
CA PRO A 34 -0.59 -17.98 10.81
C PRO A 34 -1.63 -16.95 11.30
N ALA A 35 -2.76 -16.86 10.58
CA ALA A 35 -3.85 -15.94 10.91
C ALA A 35 -4.44 -16.13 12.31
N SER A 36 -4.34 -17.34 12.86
CA SER A 36 -4.74 -17.62 14.25
C SER A 36 -3.91 -16.84 15.29
N GLU A 37 -2.67 -16.45 14.99
CA GLU A 37 -1.90 -15.55 15.86
C GLU A 37 -2.43 -14.11 15.80
N CYS A 38 -2.92 -13.67 14.63
CA CYS A 38 -3.59 -12.37 14.51
C CYS A 38 -4.83 -12.32 15.39
N GLU A 39 -5.67 -13.37 15.34
CA GLU A 39 -6.89 -13.46 16.14
C GLU A 39 -6.63 -13.56 17.66
N LYS A 40 -5.47 -14.08 18.08
CA LYS A 40 -5.05 -14.09 19.49
C LYS A 40 -4.57 -12.72 19.97
N LEU A 41 -3.82 -12.00 19.15
CA LEU A 41 -3.15 -10.75 19.53
C LEU A 41 -4.01 -9.51 19.31
N PHE A 42 -4.99 -9.58 18.42
CA PHE A 42 -5.80 -8.45 18.00
C PHE A 42 -7.29 -8.76 18.09
N SER A 43 -8.06 -7.75 18.46
CA SER A 43 -9.52 -7.75 18.37
C SER A 43 -9.94 -7.02 17.10
N LYS A 44 -10.87 -7.64 16.34
CA LYS A 44 -11.49 -6.98 15.19
C LYS A 44 -12.41 -5.85 15.68
N ILE A 45 -12.29 -4.68 15.07
CA ILE A 45 -13.10 -3.50 15.39
C ILE A 45 -13.82 -2.98 14.14
N SER A 46 -14.87 -2.18 14.34
CA SER A 46 -15.56 -1.49 13.26
C SER A 46 -14.89 -0.17 12.89
N PHE A 47 -15.24 0.37 11.72
CA PHE A 47 -14.67 1.61 11.20
C PHE A 47 -14.94 2.83 12.09
N ASP A 48 -16.11 2.89 12.73
CA ASP A 48 -16.47 3.93 13.70
C ASP A 48 -15.64 3.88 15.00
N GLN A 49 -14.99 2.75 15.28
CA GLN A 49 -14.09 2.58 16.43
C GLN A 49 -12.64 2.98 16.10
N LEU A 50 -12.34 3.38 14.85
CA LEU A 50 -11.05 3.98 14.53
C LEU A 50 -10.85 5.25 15.37
N PRO A 51 -9.63 5.51 15.88
CA PRO A 51 -9.37 6.73 16.63
C PRO A 51 -9.70 7.94 15.75
N GLY A 52 -10.58 8.82 16.26
CA GLY A 52 -11.21 9.90 15.49
C GLY A 52 -10.26 10.94 14.88
N ASN A 53 -8.96 10.89 15.21
CA ASN A 53 -7.92 11.70 14.58
C ASN A 53 -6.88 10.83 13.87
N LEU A 54 -7.29 10.00 12.92
CA LEU A 54 -6.35 9.26 12.06
C LEU A 54 -5.38 10.20 11.32
N ASN A 55 -5.76 11.48 11.13
CA ASN A 55 -4.86 12.52 10.60
C ASN A 55 -3.66 12.80 11.50
N ALA A 56 -3.82 12.78 12.83
CA ALA A 56 -2.68 12.84 13.76
C ALA A 56 -1.83 11.57 13.67
N TYR A 57 -2.44 10.39 13.53
CA TYR A 57 -1.69 9.14 13.35
C TYR A 57 -0.85 9.15 12.06
N ILE A 58 -1.42 9.57 10.94
CA ILE A 58 -0.72 9.57 9.65
C ILE A 58 0.34 10.68 9.60
N ARG A 59 0.05 11.86 10.16
CA ARG A 59 1.00 12.98 10.25
C ARG A 59 2.19 12.66 11.15
N ASP A 60 1.95 12.09 12.32
CA ASP A 60 2.96 12.04 13.39
C ASP A 60 3.60 10.67 13.59
N GLU A 61 3.05 9.58 13.03
CA GLU A 61 3.47 8.23 13.42
C GLU A 61 3.95 7.31 12.31
N TRP A 62 3.73 7.68 11.04
CA TRP A 62 3.98 6.80 9.88
C TRP A 62 3.30 5.42 10.05
N PHE A 63 3.31 4.61 9.00
CA PHE A 63 2.85 3.23 9.07
C PHE A 63 3.67 2.36 8.13
N LEU A 64 3.67 1.05 8.40
CA LEU A 64 4.14 0.10 7.42
C LEU A 64 2.99 -0.21 6.45
N LEU A 65 3.18 0.19 5.20
CA LEU A 65 2.37 -0.26 4.09
C LEU A 65 2.94 -1.58 3.58
N THR A 66 2.15 -2.64 3.67
CA THR A 66 2.54 -3.98 3.19
C THR A 66 1.64 -4.36 2.04
N GLY A 67 2.21 -4.54 0.85
CA GLY A 67 1.50 -5.08 -0.31
C GLY A 67 1.83 -6.55 -0.52
N GLY A 68 0.86 -7.32 -1.02
CA GLY A 68 1.04 -8.75 -1.29
C GLY A 68 0.28 -9.67 -0.33
N THR A 69 0.62 -10.95 -0.40
CA THR A 69 0.01 -12.06 0.39
C THR A 69 1.09 -12.74 1.24
N PRO A 70 0.73 -13.67 2.15
CA PRO A 70 1.72 -14.38 2.96
C PRO A 70 2.81 -15.12 2.15
N GLU A 71 2.50 -15.53 0.92
CA GLU A 71 3.43 -16.20 0.01
C GLU A 71 4.44 -15.23 -0.63
N SER A 72 4.05 -13.97 -0.79
CA SER A 72 4.87 -12.93 -1.43
C SER A 72 4.40 -11.54 -1.01
N TYR A 73 5.19 -10.89 -0.15
CA TYR A 73 4.92 -9.54 0.32
C TYR A 73 6.19 -8.71 0.46
N ASN A 74 6.02 -7.38 0.47
CA ASN A 74 7.05 -6.45 0.88
C ASN A 74 6.42 -5.22 1.54
N SER A 75 7.13 -4.70 2.54
CA SER A 75 6.66 -3.58 3.35
C SER A 75 7.50 -2.33 3.16
N MET A 76 6.90 -1.17 3.22
CA MET A 76 7.61 0.11 3.26
C MET A 76 7.02 1.03 4.30
N THR A 77 7.83 1.95 4.81
CA THR A 77 7.30 3.07 5.58
C THR A 77 6.59 4.03 4.64
N ALA A 78 5.36 4.38 5.00
CA ALA A 78 4.53 5.37 4.34
C ALA A 78 4.07 6.42 5.35
N GLY A 79 4.00 7.67 4.89
CA GLY A 79 3.48 8.80 5.67
C GLY A 79 2.36 9.55 4.95
N TRP A 80 1.98 9.12 3.75
CA TRP A 80 0.92 9.72 2.96
C TRP A 80 -0.25 8.75 2.86
N GLY A 81 -1.42 9.18 3.31
CA GLY A 81 -2.62 8.39 3.22
C GLY A 81 -3.77 8.97 4.04
N GLY A 82 -4.84 8.19 4.15
CA GLY A 82 -6.03 8.56 4.90
C GLY A 82 -7.09 7.47 4.86
N THR A 83 -8.20 7.70 5.54
CA THR A 83 -9.41 6.86 5.41
C THR A 83 -10.62 7.73 5.17
N GLY A 84 -11.67 7.18 4.58
CA GLY A 84 -12.91 7.90 4.36
C GLY A 84 -13.99 7.01 3.78
N ILE A 85 -15.03 7.65 3.24
CA ILE A 85 -16.11 7.00 2.51
C ILE A 85 -15.99 7.40 1.03
N LEU A 86 -15.90 6.41 0.13
CA LEU A 86 -15.91 6.61 -1.32
C LEU A 86 -16.78 5.55 -1.98
N TRP A 87 -17.65 5.94 -2.91
CA TRP A 87 -18.62 5.04 -3.56
C TRP A 87 -19.48 4.24 -2.58
N GLY A 88 -19.82 4.85 -1.44
CA GLY A 88 -20.58 4.20 -0.36
C GLY A 88 -19.79 3.12 0.40
N LYS A 89 -18.47 3.04 0.20
CA LYS A 89 -17.57 2.07 0.87
C LYS A 89 -16.63 2.79 1.82
N GLN A 90 -16.33 2.14 2.95
CA GLN A 90 -15.21 2.51 3.80
C GLN A 90 -13.91 2.20 3.06
N VAL A 91 -13.07 3.21 2.91
CA VAL A 91 -11.83 3.11 2.11
C VAL A 91 -10.63 3.66 2.86
N ALA A 92 -9.46 3.15 2.49
CA ALA A 92 -8.17 3.76 2.78
C ALA A 92 -7.51 4.25 1.50
N PHE A 93 -6.83 5.38 1.60
CA PHE A 93 -6.01 5.98 0.55
C PHE A 93 -4.55 5.84 0.95
N VAL A 94 -3.70 5.33 0.07
CA VAL A 94 -2.25 5.25 0.27
C VAL A 94 -1.53 5.69 -0.98
N PHE A 95 -0.34 6.26 -0.81
CA PHE A 95 0.47 6.76 -1.92
C PHE A 95 1.80 6.03 -1.93
N VAL A 96 2.14 5.45 -3.08
CA VAL A 96 3.37 4.67 -3.26
C VAL A 96 4.15 5.25 -4.41
N HIS A 97 5.36 5.71 -4.12
CA HIS A 97 6.28 6.15 -5.15
C HIS A 97 6.69 4.99 -6.06
N THR A 98 6.66 5.18 -7.39
CA THR A 98 6.87 4.12 -8.38
C THR A 98 8.21 3.40 -8.25
N ASP A 99 9.24 4.09 -7.76
CA ASP A 99 10.58 3.52 -7.56
C ASP A 99 10.68 2.59 -6.34
N ARG A 100 9.67 2.59 -5.47
CA ARG A 100 9.66 1.75 -4.28
C ARG A 100 9.40 0.31 -4.70
N PHE A 101 10.17 -0.63 -4.15
CA PHE A 101 9.95 -2.05 -4.44
C PHE A 101 8.51 -2.50 -4.14
N THR A 102 7.88 -1.94 -3.10
CA THR A 102 6.48 -2.20 -2.75
C THR A 102 5.51 -1.86 -3.87
N TYR A 103 5.82 -0.93 -4.78
CA TYR A 103 4.98 -0.61 -5.93
C TYR A 103 4.64 -1.87 -6.75
N GLN A 104 5.61 -2.74 -7.01
CA GLN A 104 5.37 -3.99 -7.76
C GLN A 104 4.36 -4.91 -7.06
N PHE A 105 4.42 -4.97 -5.73
CA PHE A 105 3.47 -5.76 -4.93
C PHE A 105 2.07 -5.16 -4.96
N MET A 106 1.96 -3.82 -4.94
CA MET A 106 0.69 -3.11 -5.08
C MET A 106 0.10 -3.21 -6.48
N GLU A 107 0.92 -3.50 -7.50
CA GLU A 107 0.50 -3.71 -8.88
C GLU A 107 -0.04 -5.12 -9.10
N GLN A 108 0.68 -6.13 -8.60
CA GLN A 108 0.38 -7.54 -8.84
C GLN A 108 -0.57 -8.16 -7.82
N SER A 109 -0.77 -7.55 -6.65
CA SER A 109 -1.74 -7.97 -5.65
C SER A 109 -2.77 -6.87 -5.38
N ASP A 110 -4.03 -7.28 -5.23
CA ASP A 110 -5.07 -6.39 -4.73
C ASP A 110 -5.04 -6.25 -3.20
N MET A 111 -4.21 -7.01 -2.49
CA MET A 111 -4.16 -6.97 -1.02
C MET A 111 -3.06 -6.06 -0.51
N PHE A 112 -3.44 -5.19 0.43
CA PHE A 112 -2.48 -4.43 1.23
C PHE A 112 -2.97 -4.18 2.66
N THR A 113 -2.02 -3.91 3.56
CA THR A 113 -2.32 -3.52 4.94
C THR A 113 -1.62 -2.22 5.31
N MET A 114 -2.23 -1.46 6.22
CA MET A 114 -1.60 -0.35 6.92
C MET A 114 -1.38 -0.79 8.36
N SER A 115 -0.13 -1.03 8.75
CA SER A 115 0.23 -1.44 10.11
C SER A 115 0.83 -0.25 10.86
N PHE A 116 0.09 0.28 11.82
CA PHE A 116 0.56 1.33 12.72
C PHE A 116 1.32 0.67 13.86
N MET A 117 2.62 0.94 13.93
CA MET A 117 3.54 0.26 14.83
C MET A 117 3.67 1.00 16.17
N ASP A 118 4.17 0.31 17.19
CA ASP A 118 4.58 0.97 18.43
C ASP A 118 5.66 2.04 18.18
N ARG A 119 5.71 3.04 19.06
CA ARG A 119 6.66 4.17 18.93
C ARG A 119 8.11 3.72 18.96
N ASP A 120 8.40 2.63 19.68
CA ASP A 120 9.75 2.07 19.78
C ASP A 120 10.22 1.43 18.46
N ALA A 121 9.30 1.14 17.53
CA ALA A 121 9.62 0.67 16.19
C ALA A 121 9.96 1.80 15.20
N ARG A 122 9.83 3.09 15.59
CA ARG A 122 10.12 4.25 14.73
C ARG A 122 11.51 4.21 14.08
N PRO A 123 12.61 3.84 14.78
CA PRO A 123 13.92 3.71 14.15
C PRO A 123 13.93 2.69 13.01
N ALA A 124 13.26 1.55 13.17
CA ALA A 124 13.15 0.54 12.11
C ALA A 124 12.31 1.05 10.93
N LEU A 125 11.21 1.75 11.19
CA LEU A 125 10.41 2.40 10.15
C LEU A 125 11.27 3.38 9.34
N ALA A 126 11.93 4.32 10.02
CA ALA A 126 12.73 5.35 9.35
C ALA A 126 13.93 4.77 8.59
N ASN A 127 14.72 3.91 9.23
CA ASN A 127 16.06 3.55 8.76
C ASN A 127 16.09 2.29 7.91
N ILE A 128 15.13 1.39 8.08
CA ILE A 128 15.09 0.10 7.38
C ILE A 128 13.99 0.13 6.34
N PHE A 129 12.72 0.23 6.76
CA PHE A 129 11.59 0.20 5.83
C PHE A 129 11.47 1.48 4.97
N GLY A 130 11.96 2.61 5.46
CA GLY A 130 12.00 3.88 4.74
C GLY A 130 13.13 3.95 3.71
N ARG A 131 14.34 3.48 4.05
CA ARG A 131 15.55 3.71 3.25
C ARG A 131 16.04 2.51 2.46
N LYS A 132 15.85 1.28 2.95
CA LYS A 132 16.39 0.08 2.30
C LYS A 132 15.38 -0.53 1.32
N SER A 133 15.91 -1.11 0.25
CA SER A 133 15.12 -1.86 -0.74
C SER A 133 14.90 -3.29 -0.25
N GLY A 134 13.67 -3.80 -0.38
CA GLY A 134 13.39 -5.22 -0.12
C GLY A 134 13.90 -6.16 -1.23
N ARG A 135 14.33 -5.60 -2.37
CA ARG A 135 14.96 -6.37 -3.45
C ARG A 135 16.22 -7.07 -2.93
N ASP A 136 16.99 -6.36 -2.12
CA ASP A 136 18.37 -6.74 -1.77
C ASP A 136 18.53 -7.02 -0.27
N THR A 137 17.47 -6.85 0.53
CA THR A 137 17.56 -6.93 1.99
C THR A 137 16.34 -7.60 2.60
N ASP A 138 16.58 -8.50 3.56
CA ASP A 138 15.55 -8.98 4.48
C ASP A 138 15.29 -7.94 5.58
N LYS A 139 14.38 -7.02 5.28
CA LYS A 139 13.99 -5.95 6.19
C LYS A 139 13.26 -6.43 7.44
N VAL A 140 12.60 -7.60 7.36
CA VAL A 140 11.81 -8.13 8.48
C VAL A 140 12.75 -8.59 9.58
N THR A 141 13.71 -9.44 9.22
CA THR A 141 14.74 -9.91 10.15
C THR A 141 15.62 -8.76 10.64
N GLU A 142 16.07 -7.86 9.76
CA GLU A 142 16.91 -6.72 10.16
C GLU A 142 16.20 -5.77 11.14
N ALA A 143 14.90 -5.55 10.96
CA ALA A 143 14.11 -4.70 11.84
C ALA A 143 13.69 -5.38 13.16
N GLY A 144 13.90 -6.69 13.30
CA GLY A 144 13.45 -7.44 14.48
C GLY A 144 11.93 -7.46 14.64
N VAL A 145 11.18 -7.40 13.53
CA VAL A 145 9.70 -7.43 13.55
C VAL A 145 9.20 -8.81 13.14
N THR A 146 8.02 -9.20 13.66
CA THR A 146 7.45 -10.53 13.42
C THR A 146 6.25 -10.40 12.49
N PRO A 147 6.30 -10.91 11.25
CA PRO A 147 5.19 -10.83 10.32
C PRO A 147 4.08 -11.82 10.74
N ILE A 148 2.82 -11.42 10.57
CA ILE A 148 1.63 -12.22 10.86
C ILE A 148 0.67 -12.12 9.67
N ALA A 149 0.13 -13.24 9.23
CA ALA A 149 -0.95 -13.27 8.26
C ALA A 149 -2.24 -12.72 8.89
N THR A 150 -2.99 -11.92 8.15
CA THR A 150 -4.33 -11.49 8.56
C THR A 150 -5.36 -12.51 8.09
N PRO A 151 -6.50 -12.70 8.78
CA PRO A 151 -7.56 -13.59 8.32
C PRO A 151 -8.08 -13.25 6.91
N GLU A 152 -7.99 -11.98 6.51
CA GLU A 152 -8.37 -11.51 5.18
C GLU A 152 -7.32 -11.77 4.07
N GLY A 153 -6.17 -12.37 4.39
CA GLY A 153 -5.14 -12.76 3.41
C GLY A 153 -4.06 -11.71 3.12
N GLY A 154 -3.99 -10.62 3.90
CA GLY A 154 -2.86 -9.69 3.91
C GLY A 154 -1.80 -10.06 4.96
N VAL A 155 -0.73 -9.25 5.07
CA VAL A 155 0.35 -9.42 6.07
C VAL A 155 0.44 -8.18 6.95
N THR A 156 0.58 -8.38 8.26
CA THR A 156 0.83 -7.35 9.27
C THR A 156 1.98 -7.77 10.20
N TYR A 157 2.14 -7.13 11.36
CA TYR A 157 3.22 -7.38 12.30
C TYR A 157 2.72 -7.48 13.74
N GLN A 158 3.35 -8.35 14.54
CA GLN A 158 3.07 -8.52 15.97
C GLN A 158 3.18 -7.20 16.76
N GLN A 159 4.12 -6.35 16.36
CA GLN A 159 4.40 -5.04 16.99
C GLN A 159 3.43 -3.93 16.52
N ALA A 160 2.44 -4.26 15.69
CA ALA A 160 1.40 -3.32 15.32
C ALA A 160 0.44 -3.10 16.51
N ARG A 161 -0.04 -1.86 16.65
CA ARG A 161 -1.11 -1.49 17.60
C ARG A 161 -2.47 -1.35 16.94
N LEU A 162 -2.47 -1.05 15.64
CA LEU A 162 -3.63 -0.93 14.78
C LEU A 162 -3.26 -1.41 13.38
N VAL A 163 -4.13 -2.21 12.77
CA VAL A 163 -3.97 -2.73 11.41
C VAL A 163 -5.24 -2.44 10.62
N ILE A 164 -5.09 -1.89 9.42
CA ILE A 164 -6.20 -1.73 8.48
C ILE A 164 -5.89 -2.61 7.28
N VAL A 165 -6.77 -3.57 6.99
CA VAL A 165 -6.63 -4.52 5.88
C VAL A 165 -7.54 -4.09 4.74
N CYS A 166 -6.95 -3.95 3.56
CA CYS A 166 -7.59 -3.34 2.42
C CYS A 166 -7.47 -4.20 1.16
N LYS A 167 -8.57 -4.29 0.41
CA LYS A 167 -8.57 -4.79 -0.97
C LYS A 167 -8.65 -3.62 -1.93
N ARG A 168 -7.67 -3.48 -2.83
CA ARG A 168 -7.60 -2.43 -3.86
C ARG A 168 -8.85 -2.45 -4.71
N ILE A 169 -9.44 -1.27 -4.90
CA ILE A 169 -10.61 -1.03 -5.75
C ILE A 169 -10.36 0.05 -6.79
N ALA A 170 -9.32 0.87 -6.61
CA ALA A 170 -8.90 1.84 -7.61
C ALA A 170 -7.41 2.15 -7.51
N LYS A 171 -6.89 2.65 -8.63
CA LYS A 171 -5.52 3.10 -8.81
C LYS A 171 -5.55 4.40 -9.60
N VAL A 172 -4.82 5.42 -9.14
CA VAL A 172 -4.67 6.69 -9.84
C VAL A 172 -3.19 7.05 -9.90
N PRO A 173 -2.53 6.91 -11.06
CA PRO A 173 -1.18 7.44 -11.26
C PRO A 173 -1.20 8.95 -11.06
N LEU A 174 -0.31 9.49 -10.22
CA LEU A 174 -0.12 10.93 -10.15
C LEU A 174 0.87 11.36 -11.23
N THR A 175 0.62 12.51 -11.82
CA THR A 175 1.44 13.11 -12.88
C THR A 175 1.55 14.61 -12.62
N GLN A 176 2.58 15.24 -13.19
CA GLN A 176 2.86 16.65 -12.95
C GLN A 176 1.70 17.57 -13.31
N ASP A 177 0.94 17.24 -14.35
CA ASP A 177 -0.22 18.00 -14.82
C ASP A 177 -1.41 17.98 -13.85
N LEU A 178 -1.47 17.02 -12.92
CA LEU A 178 -2.48 17.00 -11.86
C LEU A 178 -2.14 17.96 -10.70
N ILE A 179 -0.92 18.48 -10.65
CA ILE A 179 -0.45 19.36 -9.57
C ILE A 179 -0.77 20.81 -9.94
N THR A 180 -1.78 21.38 -9.28
CA THR A 180 -2.27 22.74 -9.57
C THR A 180 -1.67 23.83 -8.68
N GLY A 181 -0.83 23.48 -7.70
CA GLY A 181 -0.23 24.42 -6.74
C GLY A 181 1.15 23.99 -6.25
N ASP A 182 1.77 24.82 -5.40
CA ASP A 182 3.06 24.48 -4.78
C ASP A 182 2.86 23.41 -3.69
N ILE A 183 3.52 22.28 -3.87
CA ILE A 183 3.50 21.14 -2.94
C ILE A 183 4.76 21.05 -2.07
N GLY A 184 5.68 22.01 -2.18
CA GLY A 184 6.92 22.05 -1.38
C GLY A 184 7.91 20.92 -1.66
N PHE A 185 7.69 20.12 -2.71
CA PHE A 185 8.55 19.03 -3.15
C PHE A 185 8.61 18.98 -4.68
N LYS A 186 9.74 18.50 -5.23
CA LYS A 186 9.95 18.36 -6.67
C LYS A 186 10.10 16.89 -7.04
N TYR A 187 9.26 16.42 -7.95
CA TYR A 187 9.40 15.11 -8.56
C TYR A 187 10.59 15.08 -9.53
N GLY A 188 11.26 13.92 -9.62
CA GLY A 188 12.17 13.64 -10.72
C GLY A 188 11.40 13.35 -12.01
N GLU A 189 12.08 13.33 -13.15
CA GLU A 189 11.44 12.98 -14.42
C GLU A 189 10.80 11.59 -14.34
N ASN A 190 9.51 11.50 -14.67
CA ASN A 190 8.72 10.26 -14.68
C ASN A 190 8.68 9.47 -13.36
N SER A 191 8.97 10.14 -12.24
CA SER A 191 9.10 9.53 -10.92
C SER A 191 8.05 10.13 -9.99
N TYR A 192 6.88 9.51 -9.96
CA TYR A 192 5.70 10.02 -9.25
C TYR A 192 5.16 8.98 -8.27
N HIS A 193 4.27 9.43 -7.39
CA HIS A 193 3.47 8.49 -6.61
C HIS A 193 2.31 7.96 -7.44
N CYS A 194 1.90 6.74 -7.14
CA CYS A 194 0.58 6.24 -7.49
C CYS A 194 -0.28 6.23 -6.24
N GLN A 195 -1.49 6.79 -6.35
CA GLN A 195 -2.52 6.63 -5.33
C GLN A 195 -3.19 5.27 -5.51
N TYR A 196 -3.34 4.55 -4.41
CA TYR A 196 -4.18 3.36 -4.33
C TYR A 196 -5.34 3.62 -3.38
N VAL A 197 -6.53 3.22 -3.81
CA VAL A 197 -7.74 3.23 -2.99
C VAL A 197 -8.10 1.79 -2.70
N GLY A 198 -8.16 1.43 -1.42
CA GLY A 198 -8.57 0.10 -0.98
C GLY A 198 -9.87 0.17 -0.21
N GLN A 199 -10.81 -0.72 -0.52
CA GLN A 199 -11.94 -1.00 0.36
C GLN A 199 -11.37 -1.62 1.64
N ILE A 200 -11.74 -1.05 2.79
CA ILE A 200 -11.41 -1.61 4.09
C ILE A 200 -12.27 -2.87 4.30
N ILE A 201 -11.61 -3.99 4.55
CA ILE A 201 -12.24 -5.30 4.75
C ILE A 201 -11.94 -5.90 6.13
N GLY A 202 -10.98 -5.33 6.85
CA GLY A 202 -10.66 -5.68 8.23
C GLY A 202 -9.99 -4.53 8.95
N ILE A 203 -10.30 -4.36 10.24
CA ILE A 203 -9.60 -3.44 11.13
C ILE A 203 -9.33 -4.21 12.41
N TRP A 204 -8.07 -4.27 12.80
CA TRP A 204 -7.60 -5.06 13.93
C TRP A 204 -6.85 -4.15 14.91
N LYS A 205 -7.28 -4.14 16.17
CA LYS A 205 -6.65 -3.37 17.24
C LYS A 205 -6.00 -4.34 18.22
N ARG A 206 -4.75 -4.08 18.60
CA ARG A 206 -4.05 -4.96 19.54
C ARG A 206 -4.79 -5.03 20.87
N ASN A 207 -4.86 -6.23 21.43
CA ASN A 207 -5.42 -6.46 22.76
C ASN A 207 -4.59 -5.69 23.82
N PRO A 208 -5.22 -5.23 24.92
CA PRO A 208 -4.53 -4.53 25.99
C PRO A 208 -3.49 -5.43 26.70
#